data_AF-A0A7X8Q641-F1
#
_entry.id   AF-A0A7X8Q641-F1
#
_cell.length_a   1.000
_cell.length_b   1.000
_cell.length_c   1.000
_cell.angle_alpha   90.00
_cell.angle_beta   90.00
_cell.angle_gamma   90.00
#
_symmetry.space_group_name_H-M   'P 1'
#
loop_
_entity.id
_entity.type
_entity.pdbx_description
1 polymer ?
#
loop_
_entity_poly.entity_id
_entity_poly.type
_entity_poly.pdbx_seq_one_letter_code
_entity_poly.pdbx_strand_id
1 'polypeptide(L)'
;MNTNWLLTREGPNRNGHTESLYCLGNSRLGFRGFPLWRDPLFQGGVFLNGLYDTRPIRYEEDVYGSAKIAQHIVPLPDGRFIAIRINDEPIRPIKERKTLDFKTGILTHHVETKEAVIEYETFLSMTRASLGAVTLNIKQTQNNKISILSGIAHDEVSTSNTFDPRVANHIPKLRTITASHTDDGF
;
A
#
# COMPACT_ATOMS: atom_id res chain seq x y z
N MET A 1 21.21 2.42 21.33
CA MET A 1 21.08 1.61 20.10
C MET A 1 21.44 2.51 18.93
N ASN A 2 22.26 2.04 17.99
CA ASN A 2 22.78 2.87 16.90
C ASN A 2 21.65 3.11 15.87
N THR A 3 21.09 4.32 15.83
CA THR A 3 19.90 4.68 15.03
C THR A 3 20.19 4.96 13.56
N ASN A 4 21.44 4.78 13.11
CA ASN A 4 21.91 5.19 11.79
C ASN A 4 21.21 4.52 10.59
N TRP A 5 20.41 3.46 10.82
CA TRP A 5 19.67 2.74 9.79
C TRP A 5 18.15 2.79 9.97
N LEU A 6 17.66 3.54 10.96
CA LEU A 6 16.23 3.57 11.28
C LEU A 6 15.63 4.92 10.88
N LEU A 7 14.67 4.89 9.95
CA LEU A 7 13.76 6.00 9.76
C LEU A 7 12.53 5.78 10.64
N THR A 8 12.36 6.59 11.68
CA THR A 8 11.23 6.47 12.61
C THR A 8 10.41 7.75 12.63
N ARG A 9 9.09 7.57 12.72
CA ARG A 9 8.11 8.63 12.86
C ARG A 9 7.13 8.26 13.97
N GLU A 10 6.91 9.21 14.86
CA GLU A 10 5.85 9.18 15.86
C GLU A 10 4.63 9.98 15.39
N GLY A 11 3.44 9.52 15.78
CA GLY A 11 2.17 10.22 15.57
C GLY A 11 1.47 9.92 14.23
N PRO A 12 0.18 10.28 14.13
CA PRO A 12 -0.75 9.79 13.11
C PRO A 12 -0.45 10.30 11.71
N ASN A 13 -0.54 9.47 10.68
CA ASN A 13 -0.29 9.91 9.31
C ASN A 13 -1.25 11.05 8.88
N ARG A 14 -0.71 12.15 8.35
CA ARG A 14 -1.49 13.35 7.99
C ARG A 14 -1.40 13.71 6.51
N ASN A 15 -0.54 13.05 5.73
CA ASN A 15 -0.36 13.35 4.31
C ASN A 15 0.27 12.16 3.55
N GLY A 16 0.29 12.25 2.22
CA GLY A 16 0.90 11.24 1.35
C GLY A 16 2.44 11.22 1.35
N HIS A 17 3.11 12.21 1.94
CA HIS A 17 4.59 12.23 1.94
C HIS A 17 5.17 11.06 2.75
N THR A 18 4.52 10.72 3.87
CA THR A 18 4.94 9.57 4.68
C THR A 18 4.76 8.25 3.94
N GLU A 19 3.73 8.11 3.12
CA GLU A 19 3.50 6.90 2.33
C GLU A 19 4.59 6.72 1.27
N SER A 20 5.14 7.80 0.73
CA SER A 20 6.31 7.75 -0.16
C SER A 20 7.61 7.42 0.59
N LEU A 21 7.85 8.03 1.76
CA LEU A 21 9.10 7.82 2.52
C LEU A 21 9.25 6.39 3.07
N TYR A 22 8.13 5.77 3.44
CA TYR A 22 8.09 4.43 4.03
C TYR A 22 7.71 3.35 3.00
N CYS A 23 7.93 3.60 1.71
CA CYS A 23 7.66 2.61 0.67
C CYS A 23 8.68 1.46 0.71
N LEU A 24 8.26 0.29 0.24
CA LEU A 24 9.10 -0.89 0.08
C LEU A 24 9.10 -1.33 -1.39
N GLY A 25 10.23 -1.89 -1.85
CA GLY A 25 10.37 -2.40 -3.21
C GLY A 25 11.50 -3.42 -3.34
N ASN A 26 11.34 -4.40 -4.24
CA ASN A 26 12.34 -5.44 -4.51
C ASN A 26 12.62 -5.62 -6.01
N SER A 27 12.54 -4.53 -6.79
CA SER A 27 12.62 -4.48 -8.28
C SER A 27 11.46 -5.11 -9.04
N ARG A 28 10.69 -6.04 -8.45
CA ARG A 28 9.52 -6.65 -9.07
C ARG A 28 8.23 -6.10 -8.48
N LEU A 29 8.06 -6.21 -7.17
CA LEU A 29 6.93 -5.66 -6.42
C LEU A 29 7.37 -4.39 -5.69
N GLY A 30 6.44 -3.47 -5.52
CA GLY A 30 6.60 -2.32 -4.65
C GLY A 30 5.27 -1.87 -4.09
N PHE A 31 5.29 -1.27 -2.90
CA PHE A 31 4.11 -0.64 -2.34
C PHE A 31 4.49 0.58 -1.50
N ARG A 32 3.56 1.53 -1.42
CA ARG A 32 3.71 2.69 -0.55
C ARG A 32 3.48 2.33 0.93
N GLY A 33 4.08 3.10 1.83
CA GLY A 33 4.09 2.89 3.28
C GLY A 33 2.79 3.29 3.99
N PHE A 34 1.62 3.05 3.39
CA PHE A 34 0.31 3.27 4.02
C PHE A 34 -0.06 2.10 4.96
N PRO A 35 -0.96 2.30 5.95
CA PRO A 35 -1.33 1.25 6.90
C PRO A 35 -2.11 0.10 6.25
N LEU A 36 -2.03 -1.12 6.82
CA LEU A 36 -2.72 -2.31 6.30
C LEU A 36 -4.24 -2.16 6.25
N TRP A 37 -4.82 -1.43 7.19
CA TRP A 37 -6.27 -1.13 7.24
C TRP A 37 -6.67 0.05 6.34
N ARG A 38 -5.70 0.68 5.66
CA ARG A 38 -5.92 1.73 4.65
C ARG A 38 -6.72 2.94 5.15
N ASP A 39 -6.55 3.29 6.42
CA ASP A 39 -7.16 4.47 7.03
C ASP A 39 -6.20 5.13 8.07
N PRO A 40 -5.73 6.37 7.85
CA PRO A 40 -5.94 7.18 6.65
C PRO A 40 -5.07 6.68 5.47
N LEU A 41 -5.60 6.87 4.25
CA LEU A 41 -4.91 6.61 2.99
C LEU A 41 -4.96 7.87 2.12
N PHE A 42 -3.82 8.39 1.68
CA PHE A 42 -3.75 9.62 0.87
C PHE A 42 -3.40 9.33 -0.59
N GLN A 43 -2.30 8.63 -0.81
CA GLN A 43 -1.77 8.21 -2.10
C GLN A 43 -1.24 6.79 -1.94
N GLY A 44 -2.18 5.84 -1.87
CA GLY A 44 -1.89 4.41 -1.88
C GLY A 44 -1.21 3.94 -3.16
N GLY A 45 -0.91 2.64 -3.18
CA GLY A 45 -0.45 1.99 -4.40
C GLY A 45 0.41 0.77 -4.12
N VAL A 46 0.03 -0.32 -4.77
CA VAL A 46 0.85 -1.52 -4.96
C VAL A 46 1.20 -1.60 -6.44
N PHE A 47 2.43 -1.91 -6.78
CA PHE A 47 2.94 -1.83 -8.14
C PHE A 47 3.73 -3.09 -8.50
N LEU A 48 3.60 -3.50 -9.76
CA LEU A 48 4.41 -4.55 -10.36
C LEU A 48 5.23 -3.92 -11.48
N ASN A 49 6.55 -4.08 -11.42
CA ASN A 49 7.45 -3.58 -12.45
C ASN A 49 7.12 -4.23 -13.81
N GLY A 50 7.10 -3.41 -14.86
CA GLY A 50 6.72 -3.80 -16.21
C GLY A 50 5.21 -3.91 -16.45
N LEU A 51 4.36 -3.75 -15.43
CA LEU A 51 2.91 -3.68 -15.61
C LEU A 51 2.47 -2.23 -15.76
N TYR A 52 2.03 -1.87 -16.95
CA TYR A 52 1.56 -0.53 -17.28
C TYR A 52 0.37 -0.61 -18.23
N ASP A 53 -0.42 0.46 -18.27
CA ASP A 53 -1.45 0.65 -19.28
C ASP A 53 -0.94 1.64 -20.34
N THR A 54 -1.52 1.55 -21.54
CA THR A 54 -1.18 2.39 -22.69
C THR A 54 -2.36 3.21 -23.12
N ARG A 55 -2.11 4.45 -23.54
CA ARG A 55 -3.13 5.28 -24.18
C ARG A 55 -2.57 6.14 -25.30
N PRO A 56 -3.35 6.46 -26.33
CA PRO A 56 -2.93 7.44 -27.32
C PRO A 56 -2.76 8.82 -26.67
N ILE A 57 -1.69 9.53 -27.02
CA ILE A 57 -1.49 10.93 -26.65
C ILE A 57 -2.13 11.80 -27.73
N ARG A 58 -2.94 12.77 -27.32
CA ARG A 58 -3.45 13.82 -28.21
C ARG A 58 -2.69 15.10 -27.91
N TYR A 59 -1.99 15.60 -28.91
CA TYR A 59 -1.42 16.94 -28.90
C TYR A 59 -2.36 17.87 -29.67
N GLU A 60 -2.46 19.12 -29.23
CA GLU A 60 -3.12 20.17 -30.01
C GLU A 60 -2.29 20.54 -31.24
N GLU A 61 -0.96 20.42 -31.14
CA GLU A 61 0.00 20.63 -32.22
C GLU A 61 0.88 19.38 -32.37
N ASP A 62 0.84 18.75 -33.55
CA ASP A 62 1.66 17.57 -33.83
C ASP A 62 2.97 17.95 -34.52
N VAL A 63 4.08 17.45 -33.99
CA VAL A 63 5.43 17.77 -34.48
C VAL A 63 6.16 16.46 -34.78
N TYR A 64 7.06 16.49 -35.77
CA TYR A 64 7.87 15.33 -36.12
C TYR A 64 8.65 14.83 -34.88
N GLY A 65 8.49 13.54 -34.56
CA GLY A 65 9.11 12.90 -33.39
C GLY A 65 8.27 12.90 -32.11
N SER A 66 7.08 13.51 -32.10
CA SER A 66 6.19 13.48 -30.92
C SER A 66 5.72 12.06 -30.59
N ALA A 67 5.75 11.72 -29.29
CA ALA A 67 5.36 10.40 -28.79
C ALA A 67 3.86 10.16 -28.98
N LYS A 68 3.48 9.08 -29.67
CA LYS A 68 2.05 8.83 -29.97
C LYS A 68 1.32 8.06 -28.88
N ILE A 69 2.06 7.35 -28.02
CA ILE A 69 1.53 6.46 -26.99
C ILE A 69 2.16 6.83 -25.65
N ALA A 70 1.32 7.05 -24.64
CA ALA A 70 1.73 7.16 -23.25
C ALA A 70 1.70 5.78 -22.60
N GLN A 71 2.64 5.53 -21.70
CA GLN A 71 2.71 4.36 -20.83
C GLN A 71 2.64 4.83 -19.38
N HIS A 72 1.73 4.26 -18.59
CA HIS A 72 1.55 4.61 -17.18
C HIS A 72 1.52 3.36 -16.32
N ILE A 73 2.38 3.29 -15.30
CA ILE A 73 2.30 2.23 -14.30
C ILE A 73 0.94 2.29 -13.60
N VAL A 74 0.34 1.13 -13.38
CA VAL A 74 -1.00 1.04 -12.79
C VAL A 74 -0.93 0.51 -11.36
N PRO A 75 -1.67 1.10 -10.41
CA PRO A 75 -1.80 0.52 -9.09
C PRO A 75 -2.57 -0.80 -9.20
N LEU A 76 -2.10 -1.79 -8.46
CA LEU A 76 -2.70 -3.11 -8.32
C LEU A 76 -3.53 -3.18 -7.04
N PRO A 77 -4.48 -4.14 -6.96
CA PRO A 77 -5.12 -4.47 -5.70
C PRO A 77 -4.10 -4.82 -4.61
N ASP A 78 -4.33 -4.31 -3.39
CA ASP A 78 -3.49 -4.57 -2.23
C ASP A 78 -3.89 -5.87 -1.54
N GLY A 79 -3.09 -6.90 -1.76
CA GLY A 79 -3.24 -8.21 -1.10
C GLY A 79 -2.76 -8.25 0.35
N ARG A 80 -2.25 -7.15 0.90
CA ARG A 80 -1.85 -7.05 2.32
C ARG A 80 -2.97 -6.52 3.20
N PHE A 81 -4.14 -6.20 2.64
CA PHE A 81 -5.20 -5.52 3.36
C PHE A 81 -5.70 -6.35 4.55
N ILE A 82 -5.67 -5.73 5.73
CA ILE A 82 -6.22 -6.31 6.95
C ILE A 82 -7.06 -5.24 7.65
N ALA A 83 -8.35 -5.52 7.83
CA ALA A 83 -9.22 -4.73 8.68
C ALA A 83 -9.27 -5.34 10.08
N ILE A 84 -9.01 -4.52 11.09
CA ILE A 84 -9.09 -4.90 12.50
C ILE A 84 -10.24 -4.11 13.14
N ARG A 85 -11.10 -4.81 13.86
CA ARG A 85 -12.14 -4.18 14.69
C ARG A 85 -12.03 -4.67 16.13
N ILE A 86 -12.25 -3.75 17.07
CA ILE A 86 -12.31 -4.00 18.50
C ILE A 86 -13.73 -3.66 18.97
N ASN A 87 -14.41 -4.64 19.58
CA ASN A 87 -15.81 -4.53 19.97
C ASN A 87 -16.70 -4.10 18.79
N ASP A 88 -16.44 -4.70 17.61
CA ASP A 88 -17.13 -4.47 16.34
C ASP A 88 -16.96 -3.05 15.73
N GLU A 89 -16.14 -2.19 16.36
CA GLU A 89 -15.78 -0.86 15.87
C GLU A 89 -14.38 -0.85 15.22
N PRO A 90 -14.12 -0.02 14.19
CA PRO A 90 -12.77 0.19 13.65
C PRO A 90 -11.80 0.66 14.74
N ILE A 91 -10.53 0.27 14.61
CA ILE A 91 -9.49 0.72 15.53
C ILE A 91 -9.37 2.25 15.52
N ARG A 92 -9.15 2.84 16.69
CA ARG A 92 -8.91 4.28 16.87
C ARG A 92 -7.55 4.48 17.53
N PRO A 93 -6.49 4.71 16.75
CA PRO A 93 -5.14 4.90 17.29
C PRO A 93 -5.07 6.09 18.26
N ILE A 94 -4.49 5.88 19.43
CA ILE A 94 -4.11 6.94 20.38
C ILE A 94 -2.62 7.29 20.28
N LYS A 95 -1.80 6.30 19.91
CA LYS A 95 -0.39 6.49 19.55
C LYS A 95 -0.05 5.62 18.36
N GLU A 96 0.79 6.14 17.49
CA GLU A 96 1.28 5.44 16.32
C GLU A 96 2.77 5.70 16.18
N ARG A 97 3.52 4.65 15.86
CA ARG A 97 4.95 4.71 15.57
C ARG A 97 5.24 3.85 14.36
N LYS A 98 5.86 4.43 13.34
CA LYS A 98 6.27 3.73 12.13
C LYS A 98 7.79 3.77 12.02
N THR A 99 8.41 2.63 11.80
CA THR A 99 9.86 2.49 11.68
C THR A 99 10.19 1.67 10.44
N LEU A 100 11.00 2.25 9.55
CA LEU A 100 11.64 1.53 8.45
C LEU A 100 13.10 1.29 8.82
N ASP A 101 13.50 0.03 8.84
CA ASP A 101 14.90 -0.38 9.00
C ASP A 101 15.53 -0.57 7.62
N PHE A 102 16.43 0.34 7.24
CA PHE A 102 17.14 0.30 5.95
C PHE A 102 18.13 -0.86 5.84
N LYS A 103 18.55 -1.46 6.96
CA LYS A 103 19.48 -2.60 6.94
C LYS A 103 18.75 -3.90 6.61
N THR A 104 17.53 -4.08 7.13
CA THR A 104 16.74 -5.31 6.95
C THR A 104 15.67 -5.18 5.87
N GLY A 105 15.26 -3.95 5.53
CA GLY A 105 14.13 -3.69 4.62
C GLY A 105 12.77 -3.97 5.25
N ILE A 106 12.68 -4.02 6.58
CA ILE A 106 11.45 -4.29 7.32
C ILE A 106 10.80 -2.97 7.71
N LEU A 107 9.50 -2.86 7.42
CA LEU A 107 8.63 -1.79 7.87
C LEU A 107 7.80 -2.30 9.06
N THR A 108 7.98 -1.68 10.22
CA THR A 108 7.20 -1.95 11.43
C THR A 108 6.23 -0.80 11.69
N HIS A 109 4.99 -1.11 12.00
CA HIS A 109 3.99 -0.13 12.44
C HIS A 109 3.37 -0.58 13.76
N HIS A 110 3.62 0.21 14.79
CA HIS A 110 3.13 0.01 16.15
C HIS A 110 2.01 1.00 16.43
N VAL A 111 0.88 0.49 16.89
CA VAL A 111 -0.35 1.24 17.15
C VAL A 111 -0.88 0.88 18.52
N GLU A 112 -1.05 1.89 19.37
CA GLU A 112 -1.75 1.75 20.64
C GLU A 112 -3.17 2.26 20.47
N THR A 113 -4.13 1.50 20.97
CA THR A 113 -5.53 1.90 21.19
C THR A 113 -5.80 1.89 22.69
N LYS A 114 -7.01 2.26 23.12
CA LYS A 114 -7.38 2.13 24.53
C LYS A 114 -7.47 0.65 24.97
N GLU A 115 -7.77 -0.24 24.03
CA GLU A 115 -8.14 -1.63 24.26
C GLU A 115 -7.05 -2.66 23.92
N ALA A 116 -6.09 -2.29 23.07
CA ALA A 116 -5.07 -3.19 22.57
C ALA A 116 -3.82 -2.46 22.04
N VAL A 117 -2.71 -3.17 22.02
CA VAL A 117 -1.49 -2.82 21.28
C VAL A 117 -1.42 -3.71 20.03
N ILE A 118 -1.34 -3.08 18.86
CA ILE A 118 -1.31 -3.71 17.56
C ILE A 118 0.03 -3.38 16.93
N GLU A 119 0.76 -4.41 16.51
CA GLU A 119 2.02 -4.24 15.79
C GLU A 119 1.96 -5.10 14.54
N TYR A 120 2.33 -4.53 13.40
CA TYR A 120 2.63 -5.34 12.23
C TYR A 120 4.02 -5.03 11.69
N GLU A 121 4.61 -6.06 11.09
CA GLU A 121 5.84 -5.98 10.33
C GLU A 121 5.57 -6.45 8.90
N THR A 122 6.16 -5.78 7.92
CA THR A 122 6.06 -6.21 6.53
C THR A 122 7.37 -5.99 5.78
N PHE A 123 7.63 -6.86 4.82
CA PHE A 123 8.77 -6.77 3.93
C PHE A 123 8.45 -7.36 2.56
N LEU A 124 9.29 -7.03 1.57
CA LEU A 124 9.36 -7.69 0.28
C LEU A 124 10.66 -8.48 0.20
N SER A 125 10.58 -9.75 -0.19
CA SER A 125 11.77 -10.61 -0.25
C SER A 125 12.71 -10.13 -1.35
N MET A 126 13.98 -9.94 -1.01
CA MET A 126 15.04 -9.61 -1.98
C MET A 126 15.53 -10.83 -2.77
N THR A 127 15.22 -12.05 -2.32
CA THR A 127 15.64 -13.31 -2.97
C THR A 127 14.51 -13.99 -3.74
N ARG A 128 13.25 -13.78 -3.31
CA ARG A 128 12.04 -14.29 -3.99
C ARG A 128 11.20 -13.10 -4.44
N ALA A 129 11.46 -12.62 -5.66
CA ALA A 129 10.95 -11.33 -6.14
C ALA A 129 9.40 -11.20 -6.13
N SER A 130 8.65 -12.30 -6.21
CA SER A 130 7.18 -12.29 -6.16
C SER A 130 6.59 -12.47 -4.75
N LEU A 131 7.42 -12.46 -3.70
CA LEU A 131 7.01 -12.73 -2.33
C LEU A 131 7.16 -11.49 -1.44
N GLY A 132 6.10 -11.21 -0.69
CA GLY A 132 6.14 -10.37 0.50
C GLY A 132 5.47 -11.10 1.66
N ALA A 133 5.61 -10.57 2.86
CA ALA A 133 4.91 -11.09 4.03
C ALA A 133 4.47 -9.97 4.97
N VAL A 134 3.47 -10.30 5.79
CA VAL A 134 2.99 -9.49 6.90
C VAL A 134 2.94 -10.39 8.12
N THR A 135 3.52 -9.93 9.22
CA THR A 135 3.31 -10.49 10.55
C THR A 135 2.45 -9.50 11.32
N LEU A 136 1.35 -9.97 11.92
CA LEU A 136 0.45 -9.15 12.74
C LEU A 136 0.41 -9.71 14.16
N ASN A 137 0.76 -8.88 15.13
CA ASN A 137 0.69 -9.18 16.55
C ASN A 137 -0.32 -8.25 17.22
N ILE A 138 -1.28 -8.81 17.96
CA ILE A 138 -2.24 -8.02 18.74
C ILE A 138 -2.20 -8.49 20.19
N LYS A 139 -1.90 -7.55 21.10
CA LYS A 139 -1.91 -7.78 22.54
C LYS A 139 -3.06 -7.00 23.16
N GLN A 140 -4.03 -7.71 23.70
CA GLN A 140 -5.17 -7.12 24.38
C GLN A 140 -4.75 -6.57 25.75
N THR A 141 -5.21 -5.37 26.08
CA THR A 141 -5.00 -4.78 27.42
C THR A 141 -6.21 -5.00 28.32
N GLN A 142 -7.37 -5.31 27.74
CA GLN A 142 -8.62 -5.60 28.44
C GLN A 142 -9.34 -6.77 27.73
N ASN A 143 -10.39 -7.31 28.35
CA ASN A 143 -11.21 -8.36 27.73
C ASN A 143 -12.13 -7.75 26.66
N ASN A 144 -11.67 -7.74 25.41
CA ASN A 144 -12.39 -7.17 24.27
C ASN A 144 -12.61 -8.24 23.19
N LYS A 145 -13.61 -8.03 22.32
CA LYS A 145 -13.76 -8.85 21.11
C LYS A 145 -12.90 -8.27 20.00
N ILE A 146 -11.98 -9.05 19.45
CA ILE A 146 -11.20 -8.67 18.26
C ILE A 146 -11.70 -9.46 17.06
N SER A 147 -11.98 -8.76 15.95
CA SER A 147 -12.18 -9.41 14.65
C SER A 147 -11.14 -8.91 13.66
N ILE A 148 -10.64 -9.85 12.85
CA ILE A 148 -9.62 -9.63 11.83
C ILE A 148 -10.21 -10.12 10.51
N LEU A 149 -10.23 -9.25 9.50
CA LEU A 149 -10.58 -9.60 8.14
C LEU A 149 -9.36 -9.37 7.27
N SER A 150 -8.85 -10.44 6.67
CA SER A 150 -7.83 -10.36 5.61
C SER A 150 -8.52 -10.40 4.26
N GLY A 151 -8.10 -9.55 3.32
CA GLY A 151 -8.71 -9.48 2.00
C GLY A 151 -7.81 -8.81 0.98
N ILE A 152 -8.34 -8.65 -0.23
CA ILE A 152 -7.69 -7.91 -1.30
C ILE A 152 -8.48 -6.62 -1.50
N ALA A 153 -7.84 -5.48 -1.22
CA ALA A 153 -8.47 -4.16 -1.38
C ALA A 153 -8.10 -3.54 -2.73
N HIS A 154 -9.02 -2.79 -3.33
CA HIS A 154 -8.75 -2.01 -4.53
C HIS A 154 -8.63 -0.52 -4.20
N ASP A 155 -7.67 0.17 -4.83
CA ASP A 155 -7.59 1.63 -4.74
C ASP A 155 -8.71 2.25 -5.58
N GLU A 156 -9.43 3.22 -5.02
CA GLU A 156 -10.27 4.10 -5.84
C GLU A 156 -9.36 5.05 -6.63
N VAL A 157 -9.57 5.11 -7.94
CA VAL A 157 -8.77 5.96 -8.82
C VAL A 157 -9.20 7.41 -8.62
N SER A 158 -8.30 8.27 -8.14
CA SER A 158 -8.58 9.69 -8.02
C SER A 158 -8.65 10.36 -9.39
N THR A 159 -9.81 10.93 -9.72
CA THR A 159 -10.02 11.71 -10.94
C THR A 159 -9.69 13.16 -10.67
N SER A 160 -8.44 13.57 -10.85
CA SER A 160 -8.15 15.00 -10.98
C SER A 160 -8.25 15.40 -12.45
N ASN A 161 -9.01 16.43 -12.79
CA ASN A 161 -9.00 16.97 -14.14
C ASN A 161 -7.79 17.89 -14.27
N THR A 162 -6.87 17.53 -15.16
CA THR A 162 -5.70 18.37 -15.50
C THR A 162 -5.53 18.40 -17.00
N PHE A 163 -5.06 19.53 -17.49
CA PHE A 163 -4.82 19.75 -18.91
C PHE A 163 -3.53 19.07 -19.40
N ASP A 164 -2.56 18.82 -18.52
CA ASP A 164 -1.27 18.26 -18.92
C ASP A 164 -1.42 16.76 -19.28
N PRO A 165 -1.22 16.38 -20.57
CA PRO A 165 -1.38 15.01 -21.03
C PRO A 165 -0.33 14.06 -20.44
N ARG A 166 0.66 14.55 -19.68
CA ARG A 166 1.66 13.73 -18.98
C ARG A 166 1.24 13.36 -17.57
N VAL A 167 0.25 14.04 -16.99
CA VAL A 167 -0.19 13.72 -15.63
C VAL A 167 -0.87 12.35 -15.62
N ALA A 168 -0.56 11.57 -14.59
CA ALA A 168 -1.04 10.21 -14.39
C ALA A 168 -2.52 10.15 -13.97
N ASN A 169 -3.40 10.92 -14.62
CA ASN A 169 -4.85 10.76 -14.52
C ASN A 169 -5.29 9.74 -15.57
N HIS A 170 -4.95 8.49 -15.30
CA HIS A 170 -5.34 7.37 -16.15
C HIS A 170 -6.13 6.38 -15.31
N ILE A 171 -7.39 6.15 -15.70
CA ILE A 171 -8.19 5.07 -15.13
C ILE A 171 -7.71 3.78 -15.81
N PRO A 172 -7.01 2.89 -15.10
CA PRO A 172 -6.48 1.69 -15.70
C PRO A 172 -7.62 0.80 -16.15
N LYS A 173 -7.55 0.27 -17.37
CA LYS A 173 -8.53 -0.70 -17.88
C LYS A 173 -8.20 -2.09 -17.36
N LEU A 174 -8.22 -2.27 -16.05
CA LEU A 174 -8.04 -3.59 -15.45
C LEU A 174 -9.32 -4.40 -15.68
N ARG A 175 -9.19 -5.50 -16.43
CA ARG A 175 -10.26 -6.48 -16.57
C ARG A 175 -10.16 -7.47 -15.41
N THR A 176 -11.17 -7.48 -14.55
CA THR A 176 -11.32 -8.54 -13.55
C THR A 176 -11.68 -9.83 -14.27
N ILE A 177 -10.80 -10.83 -14.19
CA ILE A 177 -11.12 -12.21 -14.55
C ILE A 177 -11.49 -12.87 -13.23
N THR A 178 -12.72 -13.35 -13.10
CA THR A 178 -13.15 -14.10 -11.92
C THR A 178 -12.29 -15.35 -11.78
N ALA A 179 -11.55 -15.44 -10.68
CA ALA A 179 -10.91 -16.65 -10.23
C ALA A 179 -11.56 -17.03 -8.89
N SER A 180 -12.13 -18.22 -8.81
CA SER A 180 -12.59 -18.82 -7.57
C SER A 180 -11.50 -19.74 -7.03
N HIS A 181 -11.24 -19.66 -5.73
CA HIS A 181 -10.48 -20.69 -5.03
C HIS A 181 -11.48 -21.62 -4.36
N THR A 182 -11.40 -22.91 -4.65
CA THR A 182 -12.03 -23.97 -3.86
C THR A 182 -10.97 -24.57 -2.94
N ASP A 183 -11.35 -24.90 -1.71
CA ASP A 183 -10.43 -25.42 -0.67
C ASP A 183 -9.75 -26.75 -1.05
N ASP A 184 -10.11 -27.36 -2.19
CA ASP A 184 -9.58 -28.62 -2.71
C ASP A 184 -8.38 -28.46 -3.68
N GLY A 185 -7.99 -27.22 -4.02
CA GLY A 185 -6.72 -26.95 -4.70
C GLY A 185 -6.65 -27.30 -6.19
N PHE A 186 -7.78 -27.32 -6.91
CA PHE A 186 -7.84 -27.46 -8.37
C PHE A 186 -8.44 -26.24 -9.07
#